data_AF-A0A962M5D6-F1
#
_entry.id   AF-A0A962M5D6-F1
#
_cell.length_a   1.000
_cell.length_b   1.000
_cell.length_c   1.000
_cell.angle_alpha   90.00
_cell.angle_beta   90.00
_cell.angle_gamma   90.00
#
_symmetry.space_group_name_H-M   'P 1'
#
loop_
_entity.id
_entity.type
_entity.pdbx_description
1 polymer ?
#
loop_
_entity_poly.entity_id
_entity_poly.type
_entity_poly.pdbx_seq_one_letter_code
_entity_poly.pdbx_strand_id
1 'polypeptide(L)'
;MKQKTIKFKGSVLVLDKLVQNILEVFYQCSSEDKVDWYVDANNFAGYLEKEYFKELKGNFNQRMAKSCGIIAALSPLKTWEENKKIAESFLKQGKAKHTKLFTNKAKDILTSTGTEEEIVAILKGDKISAFFLNILNPKDSSFLTIDRHAICIALGREATENEKKLTTSQYRFFELAYTIASSKVGVRPILMQSSTWVRWRKDKTEEVLDLTDTPF
;
A
#
# COMPACT_ATOMS: atom_id res chain seq x y z
N MET A 1 17.75 9.52 -26.40
CA MET A 1 16.87 8.38 -26.04
C MET A 1 15.42 8.83 -26.14
N LYS A 2 14.50 8.00 -26.61
CA LYS A 2 13.06 8.37 -26.66
C LYS A 2 12.50 8.45 -25.24
N GLN A 3 11.76 9.51 -24.95
CA GLN A 3 11.08 9.71 -23.68
C GLN A 3 10.01 8.62 -23.48
N LYS A 4 10.00 7.97 -22.30
CA LYS A 4 9.06 6.88 -22.00
C LYS A 4 7.72 7.46 -21.57
N THR A 5 6.64 7.04 -22.21
CA THR A 5 5.28 7.58 -22.01
C THR A 5 4.22 6.49 -21.92
N ILE A 6 3.03 6.85 -21.43
CA ILE A 6 1.85 5.95 -21.41
C ILE A 6 0.56 6.74 -21.61
N LYS A 7 -0.42 6.13 -22.32
CA LYS A 7 -1.79 6.66 -22.37
C LYS A 7 -2.46 6.51 -21.00
N PHE A 8 -3.01 7.60 -20.49
CA PHE A 8 -3.62 7.67 -19.16
C PHE A 8 -4.88 8.53 -19.19
N LYS A 9 -6.04 7.87 -19.21
CA LYS A 9 -7.37 8.51 -19.02
C LYS A 9 -7.61 9.75 -19.90
N GLY A 10 -7.29 9.65 -21.19
CA GLY A 10 -7.45 10.75 -22.16
C GLY A 10 -6.24 11.69 -22.28
N SER A 11 -5.19 11.46 -21.50
CA SER A 11 -3.92 12.17 -21.56
C SER A 11 -2.75 11.22 -21.84
N VAL A 12 -1.55 11.79 -21.97
CA VAL A 12 -0.29 11.04 -22.04
C VAL A 12 0.57 11.46 -20.85
N LEU A 13 0.96 10.49 -20.02
CA LEU A 13 1.94 10.73 -18.96
C LEU A 13 3.35 10.50 -19.47
N VAL A 14 4.26 11.33 -18.98
CA VAL A 14 5.70 11.28 -19.24
C VAL A 14 6.40 10.78 -18.00
N LEU A 15 7.20 9.71 -18.13
CA LEU A 15 7.84 9.05 -16.99
C LEU A 15 8.72 10.03 -16.19
N ASP A 16 9.53 10.83 -16.87
CA ASP A 16 10.45 11.78 -16.23
C ASP A 16 9.71 12.81 -15.38
N LYS A 17 8.51 13.24 -15.80
CA LYS A 17 7.70 14.18 -15.01
C LYS A 17 7.15 13.52 -13.75
N LEU A 18 6.71 12.26 -13.83
CA LEU A 18 6.27 11.53 -12.64
C LEU A 18 7.42 11.35 -11.64
N VAL A 19 8.61 10.98 -12.14
CA VAL A 19 9.83 10.84 -11.33
C VAL A 19 10.15 12.16 -10.63
N GLN A 20 10.12 13.28 -11.37
CA GLN A 20 10.40 14.60 -10.83
C GLN A 20 9.44 14.98 -9.71
N ASN A 21 8.13 14.79 -9.91
CA ASN A 21 7.12 15.10 -8.88
C ASN A 21 7.31 14.25 -7.61
N ILE A 22 7.66 12.96 -7.74
CA ILE A 22 7.96 12.09 -6.59
C ILE A 22 9.17 12.61 -5.82
N LEU A 23 10.24 13.01 -6.53
CA LEU A 23 11.44 13.57 -5.91
C LEU A 23 11.17 14.89 -5.19
N GLU A 24 10.34 15.77 -5.77
CA GLU A 24 9.95 17.04 -5.15
C GLU A 24 9.31 16.82 -3.78
N VAL A 25 8.37 15.88 -3.66
CA VAL A 25 7.77 15.52 -2.36
C VAL A 25 8.82 14.88 -1.44
N PHE A 26 9.67 13.99 -1.97
CA PHE A 26 10.67 13.31 -1.15
C PHE A 26 11.71 14.26 -0.55
N TYR A 27 12.11 15.31 -1.27
CA TYR A 27 13.05 16.30 -0.75
C TYR A 27 12.46 17.17 0.37
N GLN A 28 11.14 17.21 0.50
CA GLN A 28 10.45 17.88 1.61
C GLN A 28 10.35 16.99 2.87
N CYS A 29 10.61 15.68 2.74
CA CYS A 29 10.55 14.74 3.85
C CYS A 29 11.61 15.03 4.92
N SER A 30 11.18 15.20 6.17
CA SER A 30 12.05 15.24 7.34
C SER A 30 12.50 13.82 7.74
N SER A 31 13.34 13.70 8.78
CA SER A 31 13.70 12.40 9.36
C SER A 31 12.48 11.62 9.84
N GLU A 32 11.50 12.31 10.41
CA GLU A 32 10.28 11.72 10.98
C GLU A 32 9.31 11.23 9.90
N ASP A 33 9.46 11.71 8.66
CA ASP A 33 8.66 11.24 7.53
C ASP A 33 9.19 9.91 6.99
N LYS A 34 10.47 9.57 7.23
CA LYS A 34 11.14 8.39 6.65
C LYS A 34 10.86 7.13 7.45
N VAL A 35 9.59 6.73 7.48
CA VAL A 35 9.09 5.60 8.26
C VAL A 35 8.82 4.38 7.38
N ASP A 36 9.30 3.21 7.79
CA ASP A 36 8.97 1.94 7.14
C ASP A 36 7.73 1.28 7.78
N TRP A 37 6.53 1.64 7.30
CA TRP A 37 5.28 1.11 7.84
C TRP A 37 5.09 -0.39 7.64
N TYR A 38 5.82 -1.01 6.70
CA TYR A 38 5.68 -2.43 6.46
C TYR A 38 6.29 -3.26 7.57
N VAL A 39 7.31 -2.73 8.26
CA VAL A 39 7.82 -3.34 9.49
C VAL A 39 6.74 -3.35 10.58
N ASP A 40 6.03 -2.25 10.74
CA ASP A 40 4.98 -2.12 11.75
C ASP A 40 3.76 -3.01 11.43
N ALA A 41 3.38 -3.08 10.15
CA ALA A 41 2.35 -3.99 9.68
C ALA A 41 2.77 -5.47 9.82
N ASN A 42 4.05 -5.79 9.60
CA ASN A 42 4.60 -7.14 9.83
C ASN A 42 4.54 -7.51 11.32
N ASN A 43 4.92 -6.60 12.22
CA ASN A 43 4.81 -6.82 13.66
C ASN A 43 3.35 -7.11 14.08
N PHE A 44 2.39 -6.36 13.55
CA PHE A 44 0.97 -6.62 13.80
C PHE A 44 0.52 -7.97 13.23
N ALA A 45 1.00 -8.36 12.04
CA ALA A 45 0.74 -9.69 11.48
C ALA A 45 1.30 -10.80 12.39
N GLY A 46 2.48 -10.61 12.98
CA GLY A 46 3.07 -11.53 13.95
C GLY A 46 2.26 -11.64 15.24
N TYR A 47 1.67 -10.54 15.71
CA TYR A 47 0.69 -10.58 16.81
C TYR A 47 -0.54 -11.42 16.42
N LEU A 48 -1.14 -11.19 15.25
CA LEU A 48 -2.29 -11.97 14.80
C LEU A 48 -1.95 -13.47 14.65
N GLU A 49 -0.76 -13.78 14.11
CA GLU A 49 -0.27 -15.15 13.98
C GLU A 49 -0.24 -15.85 15.35
N LYS A 50 0.37 -15.20 16.33
CA LYS A 50 0.53 -15.75 17.68
C LYS A 50 -0.81 -15.94 18.39
N GLU A 51 -1.72 -14.98 18.28
CA GLU A 51 -2.99 -14.99 19.01
C GLU A 51 -4.04 -15.89 18.38
N TYR A 52 -4.09 -15.97 17.05
CA TYR A 52 -5.21 -16.62 16.34
C TYR A 52 -4.80 -17.83 15.49
N PHE A 53 -3.52 -17.96 15.12
CA PHE A 53 -3.08 -19.00 14.20
C PHE A 53 -2.18 -20.06 14.83
N LYS A 54 -1.58 -19.83 16.00
CA LYS A 54 -0.56 -20.71 16.61
C LYS A 54 -0.93 -22.20 16.63
N GLU A 55 -2.19 -22.53 16.88
CA GLU A 55 -2.71 -23.90 16.97
C GLU A 55 -3.18 -24.48 15.61
N LEU A 56 -3.17 -23.68 14.54
CA LEU A 56 -3.51 -24.14 13.20
C LEU A 56 -2.37 -24.94 12.58
N LYS A 57 -2.73 -25.97 11.82
CA LYS A 57 -1.79 -26.76 11.01
C LYS A 57 -1.06 -25.85 10.02
N GLY A 58 0.23 -26.15 9.80
CA GLY A 58 1.12 -25.40 8.93
C GLY A 58 2.37 -24.93 9.67
N ASN A 59 3.39 -24.52 8.93
CA ASN A 59 4.59 -23.92 9.52
C ASN A 59 4.38 -22.43 9.84
N PHE A 60 5.30 -21.84 10.59
CA PHE A 60 5.23 -20.42 10.97
C PHE A 60 5.07 -19.49 9.76
N ASN A 61 5.81 -19.72 8.68
CA ASN A 61 5.74 -18.88 7.47
C ASN A 61 4.35 -18.89 6.84
N GLN A 62 3.70 -20.06 6.77
CA GLN A 62 2.34 -20.18 6.24
C GLN A 62 1.32 -19.41 7.09
N ARG A 63 1.45 -19.48 8.42
CA ARG A 63 0.55 -18.76 9.33
C ARG A 63 0.79 -17.26 9.32
N MET A 64 2.05 -16.84 9.19
CA MET A 64 2.43 -15.46 8.99
C MET A 64 1.84 -14.91 7.68
N ALA A 65 2.00 -15.66 6.58
CA ALA A 65 1.43 -15.30 5.29
C ALA A 65 -0.11 -15.16 5.35
N LYS A 66 -0.81 -16.06 6.04
CA LYS A 66 -2.26 -15.91 6.28
C LYS A 66 -2.60 -14.61 7.01
N SER A 67 -1.86 -14.27 8.06
CA SER A 67 -2.06 -13.03 8.82
C SER A 67 -1.87 -11.80 7.92
N CYS A 68 -0.76 -11.74 7.17
CA CYS A 68 -0.49 -10.68 6.18
C CYS A 68 -1.58 -10.61 5.10
N GLY A 69 -2.03 -11.76 4.59
CA GLY A 69 -3.05 -11.86 3.56
C GLY A 69 -4.41 -11.34 4.02
N ILE A 70 -4.82 -11.65 5.25
CA ILE A 70 -6.07 -11.15 5.84
C ILE A 70 -6.02 -9.64 6.07
N ILE A 71 -4.90 -9.13 6.61
CA ILE A 71 -4.66 -7.69 6.75
C ILE A 71 -4.83 -7.01 5.39
N ALA A 72 -4.16 -7.56 4.35
CA ALA A 72 -4.21 -7.00 3.00
C ALA A 72 -5.62 -7.05 2.39
N ALA A 73 -6.32 -8.18 2.49
CA ALA A 73 -7.68 -8.36 1.98
C ALA A 73 -8.65 -7.31 2.56
N LEU A 74 -8.48 -6.95 3.84
CA LEU A 74 -9.37 -6.04 4.58
C LEU A 74 -8.89 -4.57 4.58
N SER A 75 -7.78 -4.27 3.91
CA SER A 75 -7.19 -2.92 3.83
C SER A 75 -7.91 -1.90 2.92
N PRO A 76 -8.64 -2.28 1.85
CA PRO A 76 -9.16 -1.30 0.91
C PRO A 76 -10.12 -0.29 1.55
N LEU A 77 -9.84 1.00 1.37
CA LEU A 77 -10.64 2.11 1.91
C LEU A 77 -10.63 2.21 3.45
N LYS A 78 -9.65 1.62 4.12
CA LYS A 78 -9.51 1.68 5.58
C LYS A 78 -8.26 2.46 5.96
N THR A 79 -8.34 3.21 7.05
CA THR A 79 -7.16 3.66 7.78
C THR A 79 -6.47 2.46 8.43
N TRP A 80 -5.21 2.63 8.82
CA TRP A 80 -4.46 1.56 9.48
C TRP A 80 -5.15 1.06 10.76
N GLU A 81 -5.59 1.99 11.62
CA GLU A 81 -6.29 1.64 12.87
C GLU A 81 -7.63 0.92 12.62
N GLU A 82 -8.38 1.32 11.60
CA GLU A 82 -9.60 0.60 11.22
C GLU A 82 -9.29 -0.80 10.68
N ASN A 83 -8.23 -0.94 9.88
CA ASN A 83 -7.84 -2.23 9.33
C ASN A 83 -7.43 -3.21 10.44
N LYS A 84 -6.64 -2.76 11.44
CA LYS A 84 -6.31 -3.57 12.63
C LYS A 84 -7.56 -4.06 13.35
N LYS A 85 -8.48 -3.15 13.69
CA LYS A 85 -9.76 -3.48 14.37
C LYS A 85 -10.60 -4.47 13.57
N ILE A 86 -10.69 -4.30 12.25
CA ILE A 86 -11.47 -5.18 11.38
C ILE A 86 -10.81 -6.56 11.27
N ALA A 87 -9.48 -6.64 11.18
CA ALA A 87 -8.75 -7.91 11.13
C ALA A 87 -8.91 -8.70 12.43
N GLU A 88 -8.75 -8.05 13.59
CA GLU A 88 -8.98 -8.70 14.89
C GLU A 88 -10.43 -9.14 15.07
N SER A 89 -11.41 -8.27 14.75
CA SER A 89 -12.83 -8.64 14.80
C SER A 89 -13.15 -9.83 13.89
N PHE A 90 -12.51 -9.89 12.70
CA PHE A 90 -12.69 -10.99 11.76
C PHE A 90 -12.16 -12.30 12.34
N LEU A 91 -10.94 -12.31 12.89
CA LEU A 91 -10.32 -13.51 13.44
C LEU A 91 -11.00 -13.98 14.74
N LYS A 92 -11.41 -13.04 15.60
CA LYS A 92 -12.03 -13.34 16.89
C LYS A 92 -13.50 -13.74 16.78
N GLN A 93 -14.26 -13.13 15.87
CA GLN A 93 -15.73 -13.23 15.85
C GLN A 93 -16.29 -13.68 14.49
N GLY A 94 -15.45 -13.87 13.47
CA GLY A 94 -15.89 -14.11 12.09
C GLY A 94 -16.56 -12.91 11.43
N LYS A 95 -16.46 -11.71 12.03
CA LYS A 95 -17.15 -10.49 11.57
C LYS A 95 -16.16 -9.43 11.12
N ALA A 96 -16.29 -8.96 9.87
CA ALA A 96 -15.53 -7.84 9.33
C ALA A 96 -16.48 -6.72 8.88
N LYS A 97 -16.25 -5.48 9.33
CA LYS A 97 -16.99 -4.29 8.87
C LYS A 97 -16.49 -3.85 7.49
N HIS A 98 -16.72 -4.69 6.50
CA HIS A 98 -16.28 -4.52 5.12
C HIS A 98 -17.32 -5.06 4.12
N THR A 99 -17.15 -4.72 2.84
CA THR A 99 -17.95 -5.32 1.75
C THR A 99 -17.73 -6.83 1.67
N LYS A 100 -18.76 -7.56 1.22
CA LYS A 100 -18.73 -9.03 1.08
C LYS A 100 -17.54 -9.53 0.26
N LEU A 101 -17.16 -8.81 -0.79
CA LEU A 101 -16.02 -9.17 -1.66
C LEU A 101 -14.72 -9.33 -0.86
N PHE A 102 -14.38 -8.34 -0.02
CA PHE A 102 -13.14 -8.33 0.74
C PHE A 102 -13.20 -9.25 1.96
N THR A 103 -14.37 -9.34 2.60
CA THR A 103 -14.60 -10.31 3.67
C THR A 103 -14.48 -11.76 3.17
N ASN A 104 -14.95 -12.06 1.96
CA ASN A 104 -14.82 -13.39 1.37
C ASN A 104 -13.36 -13.72 1.06
N LYS A 105 -12.57 -12.78 0.52
CA LYS A 105 -11.11 -12.99 0.35
C LYS A 105 -10.43 -13.34 1.67
N ALA A 106 -10.77 -12.65 2.76
CA ALA A 106 -10.23 -12.96 4.08
C ALA A 106 -10.64 -14.36 4.57
N LYS A 107 -11.88 -14.80 4.30
CA LYS A 107 -12.34 -16.17 4.60
C LYS A 107 -11.58 -17.21 3.79
N ASP A 108 -11.43 -16.97 2.48
CA ASP A 108 -10.70 -17.88 1.59
C ASP A 108 -9.25 -18.04 2.05
N ILE A 109 -8.58 -16.94 2.45
CA ILE A 109 -7.21 -16.96 3.01
C ILE A 109 -7.16 -17.69 4.35
N LEU A 110 -8.15 -17.50 5.23
CA LEU A 110 -8.21 -18.22 6.50
C LEU A 110 -8.19 -19.74 6.28
N THR A 111 -8.93 -20.21 5.26
CA THR A 111 -9.04 -21.63 4.88
C THR A 111 -7.96 -22.14 3.93
N SER A 112 -7.09 -21.28 3.41
CA SER A 112 -6.06 -21.64 2.42
C SER A 112 -4.93 -22.48 3.02
N THR A 113 -3.99 -22.94 2.18
CA THR A 113 -2.75 -23.58 2.66
C THR A 113 -1.74 -22.58 3.24
N GLY A 114 -1.91 -21.29 2.94
CA GLY A 114 -1.06 -20.20 3.41
C GLY A 114 0.22 -20.00 2.58
N THR A 115 0.30 -20.52 1.35
CA THR A 115 1.41 -20.18 0.44
C THR A 115 1.22 -18.79 -0.16
N GLU A 116 2.33 -18.14 -0.52
CA GLU A 116 2.30 -16.80 -1.11
C GLU A 116 1.53 -16.78 -2.43
N GLU A 117 1.74 -17.79 -3.28
CA GLU A 117 1.12 -17.91 -4.60
C GLU A 117 -0.41 -18.04 -4.48
N GLU A 118 -0.88 -18.86 -3.54
CA GLU A 118 -2.31 -19.07 -3.30
C GLU A 118 -2.96 -17.79 -2.75
N ILE A 119 -2.31 -17.12 -1.80
CA ILE A 119 -2.82 -15.87 -1.24
C ILE A 119 -2.87 -14.77 -2.31
N VAL A 120 -1.84 -14.61 -3.14
CA VAL A 120 -1.86 -13.67 -4.27
C VAL A 120 -3.01 -13.98 -5.24
N ALA A 121 -3.24 -15.27 -5.54
CA ALA A 121 -4.34 -15.71 -6.39
C ALA A 121 -5.73 -15.44 -5.79
N ILE A 122 -5.87 -15.46 -4.45
CA ILE A 122 -7.12 -15.08 -3.77
C ILE A 122 -7.30 -13.55 -3.77
N LEU A 123 -6.24 -12.80 -3.46
CA LEU A 123 -6.30 -11.35 -3.29
C LEU A 123 -6.68 -10.63 -4.58
N LYS A 124 -6.25 -11.13 -5.75
CA LYS A 124 -6.58 -10.62 -7.09
C LYS A 124 -6.53 -9.10 -7.18
N GLY A 125 -5.38 -8.56 -7.56
CA GLY A 125 -5.21 -7.14 -7.92
C GLY A 125 -3.84 -6.62 -7.52
N ASP A 126 -3.17 -5.95 -8.46
CA ASP A 126 -1.77 -5.52 -8.31
C ASP A 126 -1.50 -4.81 -6.98
N LYS A 127 -2.37 -3.87 -6.59
CA LYS A 127 -2.25 -3.11 -5.34
C LYS A 127 -2.34 -3.96 -4.08
N ILE A 128 -3.37 -4.81 -3.98
CA ILE A 128 -3.62 -5.57 -2.74
C ILE A 128 -2.58 -6.68 -2.60
N SER A 129 -2.19 -7.31 -3.71
CA SER A 129 -1.10 -8.30 -3.74
C SER A 129 0.25 -7.68 -3.38
N ALA A 130 0.58 -6.49 -3.91
CA ALA A 130 1.79 -5.76 -3.52
C ALA A 130 1.79 -5.41 -2.02
N PHE A 131 0.65 -4.97 -1.48
CA PHE A 131 0.52 -4.67 -0.06
C PHE A 131 0.76 -5.91 0.81
N PHE A 132 0.18 -7.06 0.44
CA PHE A 132 0.45 -8.35 1.09
C PHE A 132 1.94 -8.71 1.09
N LEU A 133 2.59 -8.67 -0.08
CA LEU A 133 3.98 -9.06 -0.24
C LEU A 133 4.92 -8.11 0.53
N ASN A 134 4.59 -6.82 0.58
CA ASN A 134 5.35 -5.84 1.35
C ASN A 134 5.22 -6.07 2.86
N ILE A 135 4.04 -6.42 3.37
CA ILE A 135 3.87 -6.77 4.79
C ILE A 135 4.62 -8.06 5.11
N LEU A 136 4.55 -9.07 4.24
CA LEU A 136 5.20 -10.36 4.48
C LEU A 136 6.73 -10.24 4.47
N ASN A 137 7.28 -9.45 3.55
CA ASN A 137 8.72 -9.33 3.30
C ASN A 137 9.19 -7.86 3.41
N PRO A 138 9.08 -7.18 4.57
CA PRO A 138 9.31 -5.73 4.68
C PRO A 138 10.76 -5.30 4.43
N LYS A 139 11.72 -6.21 4.58
CA LYS A 139 13.15 -5.92 4.36
C LYS A 139 13.57 -6.14 2.91
N ASP A 140 12.97 -7.13 2.24
CA ASP A 140 13.45 -7.66 0.97
C ASP A 140 12.46 -7.44 -0.19
N SER A 141 11.27 -6.89 0.07
CA SER A 141 10.28 -6.68 -0.99
C SER A 141 10.72 -5.62 -2.01
N SER A 142 10.59 -6.00 -3.29
CA SER A 142 10.72 -5.10 -4.43
C SER A 142 9.39 -4.58 -4.95
N PHE A 143 8.27 -4.95 -4.34
CA PHE A 143 6.93 -4.52 -4.76
C PHE A 143 6.58 -3.14 -4.22
N LEU A 144 5.78 -2.39 -4.97
CA LEU A 144 5.30 -1.08 -4.55
C LEU A 144 3.79 -1.09 -4.49
N THR A 145 3.20 -0.60 -3.40
CA THR A 145 1.75 -0.47 -3.27
C THR A 145 1.28 0.87 -3.85
N ILE A 146 0.99 0.92 -5.15
CA ILE A 146 0.51 2.15 -5.79
C ILE A 146 -0.96 2.39 -5.39
N ASP A 147 -1.13 3.10 -4.29
CA ASP A 147 -2.42 3.53 -3.78
C ASP A 147 -2.82 4.91 -4.35
N ARG A 148 -3.93 5.46 -3.85
CA ARG A 148 -4.43 6.76 -4.34
C ARG A 148 -3.47 7.91 -4.06
N HIS A 149 -2.76 7.89 -2.94
CA HIS A 149 -1.81 8.93 -2.59
C HIS A 149 -0.56 8.81 -3.46
N ALA A 150 -0.07 7.59 -3.69
CA ALA A 150 1.06 7.35 -4.59
C ALA A 150 0.80 7.88 -6.01
N ILE A 151 -0.44 7.74 -6.51
CA ILE A 151 -0.87 8.32 -7.79
C ILE A 151 -0.87 9.85 -7.71
N CYS A 152 -1.47 10.46 -6.68
CA CYS A 152 -1.51 11.92 -6.55
C CYS A 152 -0.10 12.53 -6.49
N ILE A 153 0.79 11.93 -5.70
CA ILE A 153 2.20 12.34 -5.57
C ILE A 153 2.90 12.28 -6.93
N ALA A 154 2.78 11.18 -7.65
CA ALA A 154 3.39 11.05 -8.98
C ALA A 154 2.80 12.03 -10.00
N LEU A 155 1.50 12.32 -9.92
CA LEU A 155 0.87 13.34 -10.76
C LEU A 155 1.21 14.78 -10.33
N GLY A 156 1.69 14.98 -9.10
CA GLY A 156 1.92 16.29 -8.51
C GLY A 156 0.63 17.06 -8.21
N ARG A 157 -0.52 16.36 -8.12
CA ARG A 157 -1.85 16.94 -7.88
C ARG A 157 -2.84 15.87 -7.42
N GLU A 158 -4.01 16.32 -6.98
CA GLU A 158 -5.12 15.39 -6.73
C GLU A 158 -5.57 14.66 -7.99
N ALA A 159 -5.66 13.34 -7.88
CA ALA A 159 -6.18 12.46 -8.92
C ALA A 159 -7.71 12.38 -8.83
N THR A 160 -8.37 12.37 -9.99
CA THR A 160 -9.80 12.08 -10.07
C THR A 160 -10.11 10.61 -9.72
N GLU A 161 -11.38 10.31 -9.43
CA GLU A 161 -11.82 8.92 -9.16
C GLU A 161 -11.56 7.96 -10.33
N ASN A 162 -11.53 8.46 -11.57
CA ASN A 162 -11.19 7.64 -12.73
C ASN A 162 -9.68 7.39 -12.84
N GLU A 163 -8.85 8.39 -12.52
CA GLU A 163 -7.38 8.29 -12.50
C GLU A 163 -6.88 7.34 -11.41
N LYS A 164 -7.61 7.24 -10.29
CA LYS A 164 -7.33 6.29 -9.21
C LYS A 164 -7.54 4.82 -9.61
N LYS A 165 -8.16 4.54 -10.76
CA LYS A 165 -8.42 3.18 -11.27
C LYS A 165 -7.41 2.82 -12.36
N LEU A 166 -6.28 2.24 -11.96
CA LEU A 166 -5.20 1.85 -12.87
C LEU A 166 -5.48 0.51 -13.55
N THR A 167 -5.10 0.38 -14.83
CA THR A 167 -4.84 -0.92 -15.45
C THR A 167 -3.51 -1.47 -14.94
N THR A 168 -3.23 -2.76 -15.15
CA THR A 168 -1.92 -3.36 -14.79
C THR A 168 -0.76 -2.63 -15.47
N SER A 169 -0.87 -2.31 -16.76
CA SER A 169 0.18 -1.55 -17.47
C SER A 169 0.42 -0.15 -16.88
N GLN A 170 -0.66 0.54 -16.46
CA GLN A 170 -0.55 1.83 -15.79
C GLN A 170 0.09 1.67 -14.41
N TYR A 171 -0.35 0.68 -13.62
CA TYR A 171 0.24 0.37 -12.31
C TYR A 171 1.76 0.19 -12.41
N ARG A 172 2.23 -0.64 -13.35
CA ARG A 172 3.65 -0.89 -13.60
C ARG A 172 4.41 0.36 -14.04
N PHE A 173 3.74 1.29 -14.73
CA PHE A 173 4.33 2.58 -15.11
C PHE A 173 4.57 3.48 -13.90
N PHE A 174 3.63 3.53 -12.95
CA PHE A 174 3.81 4.26 -11.69
C PHE A 174 4.87 3.59 -10.81
N GLU A 175 4.89 2.25 -10.71
CA GLU A 175 5.95 1.54 -9.98
C GLU A 175 7.34 1.90 -10.54
N LEU A 176 7.49 1.90 -11.86
CA LEU A 176 8.75 2.29 -12.50
C LEU A 176 9.16 3.73 -12.14
N ALA A 177 8.21 4.66 -12.06
CA ALA A 177 8.50 6.04 -11.68
C ALA A 177 9.08 6.12 -10.25
N TYR A 178 8.46 5.42 -9.30
CA TYR A 178 8.95 5.34 -7.92
C TYR A 178 10.31 4.64 -7.82
N THR A 179 10.50 3.54 -8.56
CA THR A 179 11.79 2.82 -8.59
C THR A 179 12.91 3.72 -9.11
N ILE A 180 12.67 4.45 -10.20
CA ILE A 180 13.66 5.39 -10.75
C ILE A 180 13.93 6.54 -9.78
N ALA A 181 12.89 7.14 -9.19
CA ALA A 181 13.05 8.20 -8.20
C ALA A 181 13.89 7.72 -7.00
N SER A 182 13.59 6.55 -6.46
CA SER A 182 14.34 5.98 -5.32
C SER A 182 15.82 5.70 -5.66
N SER A 183 16.08 5.20 -6.87
CA SER A 183 17.45 4.95 -7.35
C SER A 183 18.26 6.24 -7.49
N LYS A 184 17.64 7.34 -7.91
CA LYS A 184 18.31 8.64 -8.05
C LYS A 184 18.83 9.23 -6.72
N VAL A 185 18.21 8.86 -5.60
CA VAL A 185 18.60 9.36 -4.26
C VAL A 185 19.16 8.27 -3.35
N GLY A 186 19.37 7.05 -3.87
CA GLY A 186 20.02 5.95 -3.14
C GLY A 186 19.19 5.35 -2.00
N VAL A 187 17.85 5.33 -2.12
CA VAL A 187 16.96 4.72 -1.10
C VAL A 187 16.20 3.53 -1.66
N ARG A 188 15.69 2.65 -0.77
CA ARG A 188 14.80 1.56 -1.18
C ARG A 188 13.49 2.12 -1.75
N PRO A 189 12.91 1.53 -2.81
CA PRO A 189 11.63 1.97 -3.36
C PRO A 189 10.50 2.04 -2.32
N ILE A 190 10.42 1.06 -1.42
CA ILE A 190 9.40 1.04 -0.36
C ILE A 190 9.55 2.20 0.64
N LEU A 191 10.78 2.65 0.90
CA LEU A 191 11.06 3.81 1.75
C LEU A 191 10.67 5.09 1.03
N MET A 192 11.00 5.21 -0.25
CA MET A 192 10.53 6.33 -1.09
C MET A 192 9.00 6.44 -1.03
N GLN A 193 8.29 5.34 -1.26
CA GLN A 193 6.82 5.30 -1.23
C GLN A 193 6.23 5.69 0.13
N SER A 194 6.71 5.11 1.21
CA SER A 194 6.18 5.39 2.56
C SER A 194 6.49 6.81 2.99
N SER A 195 7.70 7.30 2.73
CA SER A 195 8.12 8.66 3.10
C SER A 195 7.29 9.73 2.40
N THR A 196 7.15 9.63 1.07
CA THR A 196 6.35 10.61 0.32
C THR A 196 4.88 10.55 0.70
N TRP A 197 4.36 9.39 1.08
CA TRP A 197 3.00 9.29 1.59
C TRP A 197 2.84 9.99 2.94
N VAL A 198 3.76 9.81 3.91
CA VAL A 198 3.71 10.54 5.21
C VAL A 198 3.64 12.03 4.93
N ARG A 199 4.59 12.54 4.14
CA ARG A 199 4.72 13.96 3.81
C ARG A 199 3.45 14.49 3.15
N TRP A 200 3.01 13.85 2.06
CA TRP A 200 1.81 14.24 1.32
C TRP A 200 0.54 14.28 2.18
N ARG A 201 0.44 13.43 3.21
CA ARG A 201 -0.68 13.43 4.15
C ARG A 201 -0.58 14.54 5.20
N LYS A 202 0.63 14.86 5.66
CA LYS A 202 0.86 16.00 6.58
C LYS A 202 0.52 17.32 5.89
N ASP A 203 1.05 17.55 4.69
CA ASP A 203 0.84 18.79 3.95
C ASP A 203 -0.66 19.05 3.70
N LYS A 204 -1.44 18.02 3.38
CA LYS A 204 -2.90 18.14 3.25
C LYS A 204 -3.63 18.44 4.55
N THR A 205 -3.12 17.95 5.67
CA THR A 205 -3.72 18.21 6.97
C THR A 205 -3.44 19.65 7.37
N GLU A 206 -2.22 20.13 7.13
CA GLU A 206 -1.81 21.53 7.33
C GLU A 206 -2.58 22.48 6.42
N GLU A 207 -2.76 22.16 5.13
CA GLU A 207 -3.59 22.94 4.21
C GLU A 207 -5.04 23.09 4.69
N VAL A 208 -5.62 22.02 5.25
CA VAL A 208 -6.96 22.08 5.85
C VAL A 208 -6.97 22.96 7.10
N LEU A 209 -5.93 22.91 7.93
CA LEU A 209 -5.81 23.76 9.12
C LEU A 209 -5.68 25.24 8.74
N ASP A 210 -4.82 25.58 7.77
CA ASP A 210 -4.63 26.94 7.26
C ASP A 210 -5.93 27.51 6.65
N LEU A 211 -6.73 26.68 5.96
CA LEU A 211 -8.04 27.07 5.43
C LEU A 211 -9.12 27.22 6.52
N THR A 212 -8.95 26.60 7.69
CA THR A 212 -9.84 26.77 8.84
C THR A 212 -9.41 27.89 9.78
N ASP A 213 -8.14 28.30 9.72
CA ASP A 213 -7.55 29.39 10.50
C ASP A 213 -7.53 30.74 9.76
N THR A 214 -8.05 30.82 8.53
CA THR A 214 -8.38 32.12 7.92
C THR A 214 -9.50 32.78 8.73
N PRO A 215 -9.26 33.95 9.35
CA PRO A 215 -10.29 34.65 10.09
C PRO A 215 -11.36 35.13 9.11
N PHE A 216 -12.58 34.63 9.27
CA PHE A 216 -13.77 35.36 8.87
C PHE A 216 -14.11 36.39 9.95
#